data_AF-A0A7C2V889-F1
#
_entry.id   AF-A0A7C2V889-F1
#
_cell.length_a   1.000
_cell.length_b   1.000
_cell.length_c   1.000
_cell.angle_alpha   90.00
_cell.angle_beta   90.00
_cell.angle_gamma   90.00
#
_symmetry.space_group_name_H-M   'P 1'
#
loop_
_entity.id
_entity.type
_entity.pdbx_description
1 polymer ?
#
loop_
_entity_poly.entity_id
_entity_poly.type
_entity_poly.pdbx_seq_one_letter_code
_entity_poly.pdbx_strand_id
1 'polypeptide(L)'
;MKRLVLVCLLVLSVTSVFAQIPRVLSYQGILTDPDGRILPDGEYTLTVRLYDRVDATEPIYVEEHRAVAVRGVVNLLIGTVEPLPWKLSFDRVYYVGLSINGGEELRPRTMLTAVPYALRSESAAVADVAKGLTPDALKGVTVQTTPSGPAGGDLMGTYPNPYIGNSKVTTLKIASSAVTTDKLAPGAVTAPKLNQMGAATGEYLRWNGSQWDPSPVSTDAWALTGNAISGTHFLGTTNAQPLVIRTSNTERLRITSSGNVGIGTTSPSNLLHIVGSSDPVRVQGLSTDNTIDNILVVDANGVMK
;
A
#
# COMPACT_ATOMS: atom_id res chain seq x y z
N MET A 1 -72.22 -46.37 -43.67
CA MET A 1 -71.66 -45.18 -42.99
C MET A 1 -70.41 -45.60 -42.23
N LYS A 2 -69.36 -44.74 -42.26
CA LYS A 2 -68.14 -44.73 -41.41
C LYS A 2 -67.09 -45.82 -41.70
N ARG A 3 -65.78 -45.61 -41.73
CA ARG A 3 -64.83 -44.48 -41.88
C ARG A 3 -63.46 -45.18 -41.72
N LEU A 4 -62.53 -45.10 -42.67
CA LEU A 4 -61.12 -45.46 -42.44
C LEU A 4 -60.25 -44.40 -43.11
N VAL A 5 -59.61 -43.55 -42.31
CA VAL A 5 -58.72 -42.48 -42.78
C VAL A 5 -57.29 -42.98 -42.65
N LEU A 6 -56.62 -43.09 -43.79
CA LEU A 6 -55.21 -43.46 -43.96
C LEU A 6 -54.35 -42.20 -43.76
N VAL A 7 -53.43 -42.23 -42.81
CA VAL A 7 -52.43 -41.18 -42.60
C VAL A 7 -51.15 -41.60 -43.33
N CYS A 8 -50.79 -40.86 -44.39
CA CYS A 8 -49.57 -41.05 -45.17
C CYS A 8 -48.39 -40.33 -44.49
N LEU A 9 -47.36 -41.09 -44.13
CA LEU A 9 -46.12 -40.62 -43.51
C LEU A 9 -45.12 -40.21 -44.61
N LEU A 10 -44.85 -38.91 -44.77
CA LEU A 10 -43.82 -38.40 -45.70
C LEU A 10 -42.51 -38.20 -44.92
N VAL A 11 -41.54 -39.10 -45.12
CA VAL A 11 -40.19 -38.99 -44.54
C VAL A 11 -39.35 -38.06 -45.40
N LEU A 12 -39.08 -36.84 -44.90
CA LEU A 12 -38.11 -35.92 -45.49
C LEU A 12 -36.69 -36.32 -45.01
N SER A 13 -35.90 -36.93 -45.89
CA SER A 13 -34.46 -37.12 -45.66
C SER A 13 -33.72 -35.83 -45.99
N VAL A 14 -33.34 -35.08 -44.96
CA VAL A 14 -32.44 -33.93 -45.06
C VAL A 14 -31.01 -34.46 -45.24
N THR A 15 -30.44 -34.36 -46.45
CA THR A 15 -29.00 -34.55 -46.65
C THR A 15 -28.30 -33.21 -46.43
N SER A 16 -27.67 -33.09 -45.27
CA SER A 16 -26.77 -31.98 -44.97
C SER A 16 -25.48 -32.15 -45.79
N VAL A 17 -25.28 -31.29 -46.80
CA VAL A 17 -23.97 -31.18 -47.46
C VAL A 17 -23.10 -30.27 -46.59
N PHE A 18 -22.21 -30.86 -45.79
CA PHE A 18 -21.14 -30.10 -45.16
C PHE A 18 -20.11 -29.78 -46.25
N ALA A 19 -19.89 -28.50 -46.54
CA ALA A 19 -18.74 -28.05 -47.31
C ALA A 19 -17.47 -28.32 -46.47
N GLN A 20 -16.98 -29.54 -46.53
CA GLN A 20 -15.73 -29.95 -45.89
C GLN A 20 -14.58 -29.42 -46.75
N ILE A 21 -13.64 -28.69 -46.13
CA ILE A 21 -12.38 -28.33 -46.79
C ILE A 21 -11.73 -29.65 -47.22
N PRO A 22 -11.40 -29.85 -48.52
CA PRO A 22 -10.82 -31.09 -48.98
C PRO A 22 -9.53 -31.41 -48.20
N ARG A 23 -9.59 -32.46 -47.37
CA ARG A 23 -8.42 -33.02 -46.68
C ARG A 23 -7.86 -34.09 -47.57
N VAL A 24 -6.93 -33.71 -48.44
CA VAL A 24 -6.27 -34.63 -49.38
C VAL A 24 -4.78 -34.67 -49.13
N LEU A 25 -4.15 -35.82 -49.39
CA LEU A 25 -2.71 -36.01 -49.29
C LEU A 25 -2.17 -36.40 -50.68
N SER A 26 -1.13 -35.71 -51.14
CA SER A 26 -0.41 -36.13 -52.35
C SER A 26 0.53 -37.30 -52.03
N TYR A 27 0.49 -38.36 -52.83
CA TYR A 27 1.42 -39.48 -52.75
C TYR A 27 1.95 -39.82 -54.16
N GLN A 28 3.26 -39.99 -54.30
CA GLN A 28 3.91 -40.38 -55.55
C GLN A 28 4.78 -41.61 -55.31
N GLY A 29 4.73 -42.56 -56.24
CA GLY A 29 5.53 -43.78 -56.18
C GLY A 29 5.91 -44.31 -57.56
N ILE A 30 6.91 -45.19 -57.60
CA ILE A 30 7.27 -45.99 -58.78
C ILE A 30 6.74 -47.39 -58.55
N LEU A 31 5.92 -47.88 -59.47
CA LEU A 31 5.41 -49.23 -59.50
C LEU A 31 6.44 -50.16 -60.15
N THR A 32 6.86 -51.19 -59.42
CA THR A 32 7.75 -52.24 -59.91
C THR A 32 7.12 -53.61 -59.76
N ASP A 33 7.54 -54.55 -60.60
CA ASP A 33 7.29 -55.97 -60.39
C ASP A 33 8.13 -56.50 -59.20
N PRO A 34 7.89 -57.74 -58.73
CA PRO A 34 8.68 -58.35 -57.64
C PRO A 34 10.18 -58.48 -57.95
N ASP A 35 10.56 -58.46 -59.23
CA ASP A 35 11.97 -58.51 -59.69
C ASP A 35 12.60 -57.10 -59.77
N GLY A 36 11.86 -56.04 -59.40
CA GLY A 36 12.31 -54.65 -59.41
C GLY A 36 12.27 -53.95 -60.77
N ARG A 37 11.66 -54.56 -61.80
CA ARG A 37 11.45 -53.91 -63.10
C ARG A 37 10.25 -52.98 -63.03
N ILE A 38 10.34 -51.81 -63.66
CA ILE A 38 9.22 -50.87 -63.73
C ILE A 38 8.04 -51.49 -64.46
N LEU A 39 6.84 -51.29 -63.92
CA LEU A 39 5.61 -51.71 -64.59
C LEU A 39 5.37 -50.86 -65.86
N PRO A 40 4.88 -51.46 -66.97
CA PRO A 40 4.60 -50.74 -68.21
C PRO A 40 3.58 -49.61 -68.06
N ASP A 41 3.51 -48.74 -69.07
CA ASP A 41 2.51 -47.70 -69.14
C ASP A 41 1.11 -48.31 -69.27
N GLY A 42 0.18 -47.91 -68.41
CA GLY A 42 -1.16 -48.49 -68.36
C GLY A 42 -1.96 -48.11 -67.13
N GLU A 43 -3.24 -48.49 -67.10
CA GLU A 43 -4.10 -48.28 -65.93
C GLU A 43 -3.90 -49.40 -64.89
N TYR A 44 -3.74 -49.00 -63.64
CA TYR A 44 -3.62 -49.88 -62.49
C TYR A 44 -4.62 -49.48 -61.41
N THR A 45 -5.22 -50.47 -60.74
CA THR A 45 -6.01 -50.25 -59.53
C THR A 45 -5.08 -50.33 -58.32
N LEU A 46 -4.96 -49.24 -57.58
CA LEU A 46 -4.11 -49.13 -56.40
C LEU A 46 -5.00 -49.05 -55.15
N THR A 47 -4.84 -50.00 -54.24
CA THR A 47 -5.48 -49.91 -52.92
C THR A 47 -4.48 -49.31 -51.93
N VAL A 48 -4.79 -48.10 -51.45
CA VAL A 48 -4.02 -47.37 -50.45
C VAL A 48 -4.53 -47.73 -49.07
N ARG A 49 -3.62 -48.00 -48.14
CA ARG A 49 -3.91 -48.25 -46.73
C ARG A 49 -3.07 -47.36 -45.85
N LEU A 50 -3.69 -46.72 -44.87
CA LEU A 50 -2.97 -45.97 -43.83
C LEU A 50 -2.92 -46.77 -42.53
N TYR A 51 -1.81 -46.62 -41.83
CA TYR A 51 -1.54 -47.27 -40.54
C TYR A 51 -0.95 -46.27 -39.55
N ASP A 52 -1.28 -46.41 -38.27
CA ASP A 52 -0.74 -45.60 -37.17
C ASP A 52 0.59 -46.14 -36.61
N ARG A 53 1.00 -47.34 -37.04
CA ARG A 53 2.27 -48.00 -36.70
C ARG A 53 2.72 -48.96 -37.81
N VAL A 54 4.02 -49.21 -37.92
CA VAL A 54 4.61 -49.97 -39.04
C VAL A 54 4.14 -51.43 -39.07
N ASP A 55 3.85 -52.02 -37.92
CA ASP A 55 3.48 -53.43 -37.70
C ASP A 55 1.95 -53.65 -37.57
N ALA A 56 1.13 -52.62 -37.80
CA ALA A 56 -0.32 -52.76 -37.70
C ALA A 56 -0.90 -53.78 -38.68
N THR A 57 -1.75 -54.66 -38.16
CA THR A 57 -2.45 -55.68 -38.95
C THR A 57 -3.71 -55.14 -39.62
N GLU A 58 -4.34 -54.12 -39.04
CA GLU A 58 -5.54 -53.48 -39.59
C GLU A 58 -5.24 -52.03 -40.01
N PRO A 59 -5.69 -51.60 -41.20
CA PRO A 59 -5.56 -50.22 -41.64
C PRO A 59 -6.61 -49.32 -40.95
N ILE A 60 -6.21 -48.10 -40.61
CA ILE A 60 -7.11 -47.08 -40.06
C ILE A 60 -7.94 -46.38 -41.15
N TYR A 61 -7.50 -46.52 -42.41
CA TYR A 61 -8.15 -45.96 -43.58
C TYR A 61 -7.74 -46.76 -44.81
N VAL A 62 -8.70 -46.99 -45.71
CA VAL A 62 -8.52 -47.72 -46.97
C VAL A 62 -9.19 -46.95 -48.08
N GLU A 63 -8.52 -46.83 -49.21
CA GLU A 63 -9.02 -46.15 -50.40
C GLU A 63 -8.57 -46.89 -51.65
N GLU A 64 -9.46 -47.05 -52.64
CA GLU A 64 -9.13 -47.65 -53.93
C GLU A 64 -9.10 -46.60 -55.03
N HIS A 65 -7.96 -46.47 -55.70
CA HIS A 65 -7.72 -45.53 -56.79
C HIS A 65 -7.50 -46.26 -58.10
N ARG A 66 -7.99 -45.67 -59.20
CA ARG A 66 -7.54 -46.03 -60.55
C ARG A 66 -6.54 -44.98 -61.00
N ALA A 67 -5.31 -45.42 -61.27
CA ALA A 67 -4.21 -44.53 -61.66
C ALA A 67 -3.52 -45.04 -62.93
N VAL A 68 -3.17 -44.11 -63.82
CA VAL A 68 -2.35 -44.40 -64.99
C VAL A 68 -0.89 -44.34 -64.58
N ALA A 69 -0.17 -45.44 -64.72
CA ALA A 69 1.29 -45.44 -64.61
C ALA A 69 1.91 -44.96 -65.92
N VAL A 70 2.86 -44.04 -65.84
CA VAL A 70 3.68 -43.60 -66.98
C VAL A 70 5.14 -43.75 -66.59
N ARG A 71 5.86 -44.61 -67.30
CA ARG A 71 7.23 -45.05 -67.00
C ARG A 71 7.36 -45.58 -65.56
N GLY A 72 6.34 -46.31 -65.12
CA GLY A 72 6.22 -46.82 -63.75
C GLY A 72 5.81 -45.79 -62.70
N VAL A 73 5.77 -44.49 -62.98
CA VAL A 73 5.42 -43.46 -61.99
C VAL A 73 3.91 -43.30 -61.87
N VAL A 74 3.40 -43.23 -60.64
CA VAL A 74 2.01 -42.89 -60.33
C VAL A 74 1.93 -41.72 -59.36
N ASN A 75 0.92 -40.87 -59.54
CA ASN A 75 0.57 -39.77 -58.64
C ASN A 75 -0.86 -40.01 -58.11
N LEU A 76 -1.03 -39.90 -56.81
CA LEU A 76 -2.29 -40.13 -56.11
C LEU A 76 -2.62 -38.92 -55.23
N LEU A 77 -3.92 -38.60 -55.18
CA LEU A 77 -4.48 -37.69 -54.18
C LEU A 77 -5.33 -38.52 -53.24
N ILE A 78 -4.74 -38.97 -52.14
CA ILE A 78 -5.42 -39.77 -51.11
C ILE A 78 -6.45 -38.88 -50.43
N GLY A 79 -7.67 -39.38 -50.22
CA GLY A 79 -8.77 -38.61 -49.63
C GLY A 79 -9.79 -38.06 -50.63
N THR A 80 -9.61 -38.29 -51.93
CA THR A 80 -10.53 -37.81 -52.98
C THR A 80 -11.62 -38.83 -53.32
N VAL A 81 -11.36 -40.13 -53.16
CA VAL A 81 -12.35 -41.19 -53.37
C VAL A 81 -13.10 -41.44 -52.07
N GLU A 82 -12.37 -41.64 -50.97
CA GLU A 82 -12.93 -41.77 -49.63
C GLU A 82 -12.45 -40.58 -48.77
N PRO A 83 -13.31 -39.72 -48.21
CA PRO A 83 -12.82 -38.58 -47.42
C PRO A 83 -11.98 -39.01 -46.21
N LEU A 84 -10.83 -38.37 -45.98
CA LEU A 84 -10.00 -38.68 -44.82
C LEU A 84 -10.77 -38.44 -43.51
N PRO A 85 -10.81 -39.41 -42.57
CA PRO A 85 -11.54 -39.28 -41.32
C PRO A 85 -11.12 -38.05 -40.52
N TRP A 86 -12.08 -37.32 -39.97
CA TRP A 86 -11.82 -36.16 -39.11
C TRP A 86 -10.99 -36.52 -37.87
N LYS A 87 -11.06 -37.77 -37.40
CA LYS A 87 -10.27 -38.31 -36.27
C LYS A 87 -8.79 -38.55 -36.59
N LEU A 88 -8.39 -38.50 -37.86
CA LEU A 88 -6.99 -38.59 -38.26
C LEU A 88 -6.30 -37.27 -37.89
N SER A 89 -5.59 -37.26 -36.76
CA SER A 89 -5.02 -36.06 -36.12
C SER A 89 -3.63 -35.68 -36.65
N PHE A 90 -2.91 -36.61 -37.29
CA PHE A 90 -1.50 -36.40 -37.73
C PHE A 90 -0.56 -35.98 -36.58
N ASP A 91 -0.88 -36.39 -35.34
CA ASP A 91 -0.10 -36.11 -34.12
C ASP A 91 1.03 -37.13 -33.85
N ARG A 92 1.15 -38.12 -34.72
CA ARG A 92 2.10 -39.23 -34.64
C ARG A 92 2.54 -39.63 -36.05
N VAL A 93 3.52 -40.52 -36.13
CA VAL A 93 4.00 -41.07 -37.41
C VAL A 93 2.97 -42.03 -37.98
N TYR A 94 2.60 -41.83 -39.25
CA TYR A 94 1.73 -42.73 -40.00
C TYR A 94 2.50 -43.41 -41.14
N TYR A 95 1.99 -44.55 -41.60
CA TYR A 95 2.60 -45.35 -42.67
C TYR A 95 1.59 -45.62 -43.78
N VAL A 96 2.06 -45.60 -45.03
CA VAL A 96 1.30 -45.94 -46.24
C VAL A 96 1.70 -47.33 -46.71
N GLY A 97 0.69 -48.18 -46.90
CA GLY A 97 0.78 -49.45 -47.60
C GLY A 97 0.03 -49.41 -48.93
N LEU A 98 0.53 -50.14 -49.92
CA LEU A 98 -0.05 -50.19 -51.27
C LEU A 98 -0.22 -51.63 -51.72
N SER A 99 -1.32 -51.93 -52.40
CA SER A 99 -1.46 -53.14 -53.21
C SER A 99 -1.88 -52.78 -54.64
N ILE A 100 -1.37 -53.53 -55.62
CA ILE A 100 -1.64 -53.31 -57.04
C ILE A 100 -2.59 -54.39 -57.54
N ASN A 101 -3.67 -54.00 -58.23
CA ASN A 101 -4.67 -54.88 -58.84
C ASN A 101 -5.22 -55.98 -57.89
N GLY A 102 -5.40 -55.63 -56.61
CA GLY A 102 -5.88 -56.57 -55.58
C GLY A 102 -4.85 -57.61 -55.11
N GLY A 103 -3.58 -57.48 -55.50
CA GLY A 103 -2.48 -58.34 -55.03
C GLY A 103 -2.07 -58.11 -53.57
N GLU A 104 -0.98 -58.75 -53.15
CA GLU A 104 -0.43 -58.57 -51.80
C GLU A 104 0.02 -57.14 -51.53
N GLU A 105 -0.02 -56.73 -50.26
CA GLU A 105 0.48 -55.42 -49.82
C GLU A 105 2.01 -55.35 -49.96
N LEU A 106 2.49 -54.36 -50.69
CA LEU A 106 3.91 -54.11 -50.90
C LEU A 106 4.60 -53.78 -49.57
N ARG A 107 5.74 -54.43 -49.33
CA ARG A 107 6.61 -54.21 -48.16
C ARG A 107 8.00 -53.75 -48.63
N PRO A 108 8.68 -52.87 -47.87
CA PRO A 108 8.25 -52.25 -46.61
C PRO A 108 7.22 -51.12 -46.82
N ARG A 109 6.42 -50.84 -45.78
CA ARG A 109 5.52 -49.69 -45.77
C ARG A 109 6.32 -48.39 -45.80
N THR A 110 5.77 -47.37 -46.46
CA THR A 110 6.42 -46.05 -46.56
C THR A 110 5.96 -45.16 -45.42
N MET A 111 6.89 -44.50 -44.72
CA MET A 111 6.56 -43.53 -43.68
C MET A 111 5.99 -42.24 -44.30
N LEU A 112 4.87 -41.74 -43.78
CA LEU A 112 4.35 -40.40 -44.12
C LEU A 112 5.21 -39.35 -43.43
N THR A 113 5.83 -38.49 -44.23
CA THR A 113 6.65 -37.37 -43.76
C THR A 113 5.85 -36.08 -43.72
N ALA A 114 6.24 -35.14 -42.87
CA ALA A 114 5.59 -33.84 -42.77
C ALA A 114 5.77 -33.05 -44.08
N VAL A 115 4.66 -32.55 -44.64
CA VAL A 115 4.67 -31.67 -45.81
C VAL A 115 5.05 -30.24 -45.36
N PRO A 116 5.75 -29.43 -46.18
CA PRO A 116 6.13 -28.06 -45.80
C PRO A 116 4.98 -27.16 -45.30
N TYR A 117 3.75 -27.36 -45.78
CA TYR A 117 2.56 -26.66 -45.27
C TYR A 117 2.14 -27.09 -43.86
N ALA A 118 2.49 -28.32 -43.42
CA ALA A 118 2.26 -28.81 -42.07
C ALA A 118 3.30 -28.28 -41.06
N LEU A 119 4.55 -28.05 -41.49
CA LEU A 119 5.63 -27.54 -40.63
C LEU A 119 5.34 -26.12 -40.10
N ARG A 120 4.60 -25.28 -40.82
CA ARG A 120 4.16 -23.96 -40.33
C ARG A 120 2.94 -24.01 -39.40
N SER A 121 2.30 -25.17 -39.23
CA SER A 121 1.09 -25.31 -38.40
C SER A 121 1.40 -25.47 -36.90
N GLU A 122 2.64 -25.77 -36.51
CA GLU A 122 3.06 -25.78 -35.10
C GLU A 122 2.97 -24.37 -34.49
N SER A 123 3.33 -23.34 -35.25
CA SER A 123 3.12 -21.93 -34.87
C SER A 123 1.64 -21.54 -34.74
N ALA A 124 0.70 -22.32 -35.29
CA ALA A 124 -0.75 -22.11 -35.11
C ALA A 124 -1.33 -22.90 -33.92
N ALA A 125 -0.62 -23.90 -33.39
CA ALA A 125 -1.04 -24.67 -32.21
C ALA A 125 -0.96 -23.85 -30.90
N VAL A 126 -0.15 -22.78 -30.88
CA VAL A 126 -0.07 -21.86 -29.73
C VAL A 126 -1.34 -21.00 -29.58
N ALA A 127 -2.23 -20.98 -30.57
CA ALA A 127 -3.53 -20.30 -30.48
C ALA A 127 -4.59 -21.07 -29.68
N ASP A 128 -4.36 -22.35 -29.34
CA ASP A 128 -5.34 -23.16 -28.60
C ASP A 128 -5.41 -22.79 -27.10
N VAL A 129 -4.32 -22.23 -26.56
CA VAL A 129 -4.30 -21.67 -25.19
C VAL A 129 -5.08 -20.36 -25.10
N ALA A 130 -5.35 -19.69 -26.23
CA ALA A 130 -6.13 -18.45 -26.29
C ALA A 130 -7.59 -18.66 -26.72
N LYS A 131 -8.02 -19.88 -27.08
CA LYS A 131 -9.40 -20.15 -27.55
C LYS A 131 -10.51 -19.86 -26.52
N GLY A 132 -10.16 -19.68 -25.25
CA GLY A 132 -11.09 -19.26 -24.20
C GLY A 132 -11.29 -17.74 -24.08
N LEU A 133 -10.44 -16.93 -24.73
CA LEU A 133 -10.51 -15.48 -24.64
C LEU A 133 -11.12 -14.93 -25.93
N THR A 134 -12.43 -14.71 -25.91
CA THR A 134 -13.08 -13.92 -26.97
C THR A 134 -12.51 -12.49 -26.98
N PRO A 135 -12.53 -11.76 -28.11
CA PRO A 135 -12.22 -10.33 -28.11
C PRO A 135 -13.02 -9.53 -27.07
N ASP A 136 -14.21 -10.01 -26.71
CA ASP A 136 -15.03 -9.45 -25.64
C ASP A 136 -14.53 -9.82 -24.23
N ALA A 137 -13.88 -10.98 -24.03
CA ALA A 137 -13.20 -11.34 -22.79
C ALA A 137 -11.92 -10.50 -22.55
N LEU A 138 -11.37 -9.91 -23.61
CA LEU A 138 -10.28 -8.93 -23.56
C LEU A 138 -10.77 -7.47 -23.54
N LYS A 139 -12.01 -7.19 -23.94
CA LYS A 139 -12.64 -5.88 -23.72
C LYS A 139 -12.87 -5.67 -22.22
N GLY A 140 -12.06 -4.82 -21.62
CA GLY A 140 -12.16 -4.45 -20.20
C GLY A 140 -11.07 -5.04 -19.32
N VAL A 141 -10.20 -5.90 -19.85
CA VAL A 141 -8.94 -6.26 -19.18
C VAL A 141 -7.96 -5.10 -19.34
N THR A 142 -8.19 -4.06 -18.54
CA THR A 142 -7.17 -3.04 -18.30
C THR A 142 -6.13 -3.66 -17.38
N VAL A 143 -4.88 -3.78 -17.83
CA VAL A 143 -3.77 -4.06 -16.93
C VAL A 143 -3.77 -2.97 -15.87
N GLN A 144 -4.14 -3.31 -14.63
CA GLN A 144 -4.17 -2.35 -13.54
C GLN A 144 -2.72 -2.03 -13.14
N THR A 145 -2.17 -0.98 -13.73
CA THR A 145 -0.78 -0.55 -13.51
C THR A 145 -0.60 0.24 -12.22
N THR A 146 -1.69 0.69 -11.60
CA THR A 146 -1.72 1.37 -10.31
C THR A 146 -2.80 0.77 -9.42
N PRO A 147 -2.58 0.58 -8.10
CA PRO A 147 -3.62 0.17 -7.17
C PRO A 147 -4.89 1.02 -7.33
N SER A 148 -6.05 0.39 -7.23
CA SER A 148 -7.37 1.01 -7.35
C SER A 148 -8.29 0.50 -6.24
N GLY A 149 -9.39 1.22 -5.99
CA GLY A 149 -10.39 0.83 -4.99
C GLY A 149 -10.14 1.39 -3.59
N PRO A 150 -10.97 1.02 -2.60
CA PRO A 150 -10.89 1.53 -1.23
C PRO A 150 -9.57 1.16 -0.53
N ALA A 151 -8.99 2.13 0.17
CA ALA A 151 -7.85 1.88 1.05
C ALA A 151 -8.31 1.27 2.39
N GLY A 152 -7.44 0.49 3.02
CA GLY A 152 -7.73 -0.23 4.27
C GLY A 152 -6.69 0.01 5.37
N GLY A 153 -7.01 -0.47 6.57
CA GLY A 153 -6.11 -0.42 7.74
C GLY A 153 -5.93 0.99 8.30
N ASP A 154 -4.70 1.49 8.20
CA ASP A 154 -4.30 2.84 8.65
C ASP A 154 -4.62 3.92 7.61
N LEU A 155 -4.85 3.50 6.38
CA LEU A 155 -5.19 4.38 5.28
C LEU A 155 -6.72 4.45 5.10
N MET A 156 -7.19 5.60 4.65
CA MET A 156 -8.57 5.89 4.26
C MET A 156 -8.58 6.52 2.86
N GLY A 157 -9.77 6.65 2.27
CA GLY A 157 -9.95 7.11 0.89
C GLY A 157 -9.79 5.98 -0.12
N THR A 158 -9.36 6.32 -1.33
CA THR A 158 -9.23 5.37 -2.45
C THR A 158 -7.84 5.46 -3.06
N TYR A 159 -7.31 4.32 -3.50
CA TYR A 159 -6.12 4.29 -4.34
C TYR A 159 -6.36 5.01 -5.68
N PRO A 160 -5.32 5.61 -6.29
CA PRO A 160 -3.90 5.51 -5.92
C PRO A 160 -3.42 6.47 -4.82
N ASN A 161 -4.24 7.44 -4.41
CA ASN A 161 -3.86 8.49 -3.44
C ASN A 161 -4.64 8.39 -2.13
N PRO A 162 -4.47 7.31 -1.33
CA PRO A 162 -5.07 7.26 -0.02
C PRO A 162 -4.35 8.22 0.95
N TYR A 163 -4.99 8.49 2.09
CA TYR A 163 -4.41 9.30 3.16
C TYR A 163 -4.53 8.57 4.51
N ILE A 164 -3.74 8.98 5.49
CA ILE A 164 -3.82 8.40 6.84
C ILE A 164 -5.14 8.81 7.48
N GLY A 165 -5.90 7.84 7.99
CA GLY A 165 -7.19 8.11 8.61
C GLY A 165 -7.10 8.89 9.92
N ASN A 166 -8.21 9.50 10.32
CA ASN A 166 -8.32 10.18 11.61
C ASN A 166 -8.00 9.20 12.75
N SER A 167 -7.22 9.67 13.73
CA SER A 167 -6.80 8.90 14.91
C SER A 167 -6.01 7.62 14.60
N LYS A 168 -5.49 7.45 13.37
CA LYS A 168 -4.71 6.25 13.01
C LYS A 168 -3.27 6.30 13.48
N VAL A 169 -2.70 7.49 13.68
CA VAL A 169 -1.35 7.65 14.24
C VAL A 169 -1.45 7.62 15.77
N THR A 170 -1.02 6.52 16.38
CA THR A 170 -1.01 6.32 17.83
C THR A 170 0.40 6.40 18.39
N THR A 171 0.54 6.36 19.72
CA THR A 171 1.85 6.42 20.42
C THR A 171 2.80 5.29 20.03
N LEU A 172 2.30 4.11 19.65
CA LEU A 172 3.15 3.01 19.14
C LEU A 172 3.75 3.31 17.77
N LYS A 173 3.12 4.20 16.98
CA LYS A 173 3.53 4.54 15.61
C LYS A 173 4.44 5.76 15.54
N ILE A 174 4.56 6.49 16.64
CA ILE A 174 5.52 7.57 16.83
C ILE A 174 6.51 7.11 17.90
N ALA A 175 7.66 6.60 17.47
CA ALA A 175 8.71 6.18 18.39
C ALA A 175 9.16 7.35 19.29
N SER A 176 9.75 7.03 20.45
CA SER A 176 10.37 8.04 21.29
C SER A 176 11.40 8.85 20.48
N SER A 177 11.39 10.17 20.65
CA SER A 177 12.24 11.11 19.90
C SER A 177 12.00 11.17 18.39
N ALA A 178 10.96 10.52 17.85
CA ALA A 178 10.68 10.55 16.41
C ALA A 178 10.26 11.95 15.91
N VAL A 179 9.75 12.82 16.77
CA VAL A 179 9.43 14.23 16.46
C VAL A 179 10.61 15.09 16.90
N THR A 180 11.43 15.51 15.94
CA THR A 180 12.63 16.33 16.15
C THR A 180 12.34 17.82 15.89
N THR A 181 13.29 18.70 16.22
CA THR A 181 13.20 20.14 15.92
C THR A 181 12.93 20.42 14.44
N ASP A 182 13.59 19.69 13.52
CA ASP A 182 13.37 19.87 12.08
C ASP A 182 11.96 19.46 11.64
N LYS A 183 11.33 18.51 12.35
CA LYS A 183 9.94 18.11 12.12
C LYS A 183 8.93 19.07 12.74
N LEU A 184 9.37 19.94 13.66
CA LEU A 184 8.63 21.05 14.24
C LEU A 184 9.32 22.36 13.90
N ALA A 185 9.38 22.68 12.61
CA ALA A 185 9.97 23.93 12.12
C ALA A 185 9.47 25.16 12.90
N PRO A 186 10.24 26.25 13.00
CA PRO A 186 9.81 27.47 13.68
C PRO A 186 8.42 27.92 13.23
N GLY A 187 7.51 28.11 14.20
CA GLY A 187 6.11 28.46 13.94
C GLY A 187 5.19 27.29 13.56
N ALA A 188 5.68 26.05 13.47
CA ALA A 188 4.84 24.89 13.18
C ALA A 188 3.77 24.65 14.26
N VAL A 189 4.07 24.99 15.52
CA VAL A 189 3.11 24.95 16.64
C VAL A 189 2.72 26.38 17.01
N THR A 190 1.66 26.88 16.38
CA THR A 190 1.08 28.20 16.67
C THR A 190 0.22 28.16 17.93
N ALA A 191 -0.03 29.31 18.57
CA ALA A 191 -0.88 29.39 19.78
C ALA A 191 -2.24 28.65 19.66
N PRO A 192 -2.99 28.72 18.54
CA PRO A 192 -4.24 27.94 18.39
C PRO A 192 -4.06 26.41 18.37
N LYS A 193 -2.84 25.91 18.14
CA LYS A 193 -2.52 24.47 18.17
C LYS A 193 -2.19 23.97 19.58
N LEU A 194 -2.01 24.88 20.53
CA LEU A 194 -1.79 24.56 21.94
C LEU A 194 -3.13 24.62 22.67
N ASN A 195 -3.51 23.52 23.32
CA ASN A 195 -4.67 23.52 24.20
C ASN A 195 -4.42 24.47 25.37
N GLN A 196 -5.39 25.33 25.69
CA GLN A 196 -5.31 26.26 26.82
C GLN A 196 -5.33 25.55 28.17
N MET A 197 -5.80 24.29 28.24
CA MET A 197 -5.90 23.52 29.49
C MET A 197 -6.61 24.30 30.62
N GLY A 198 -7.59 25.13 30.25
CA GLY A 198 -8.35 25.97 31.19
C GLY A 198 -7.75 27.35 31.47
N ALA A 199 -6.58 27.70 30.90
CA ALA A 199 -5.91 28.96 31.16
C ALA A 199 -6.70 30.18 30.66
N ALA A 200 -6.84 31.18 31.52
CA ALA A 200 -7.40 32.48 31.21
C ALA A 200 -6.33 33.45 30.68
N THR A 201 -6.78 34.60 30.17
CA THR A 201 -5.89 35.66 29.70
C THR A 201 -4.92 36.11 30.80
N GLY A 202 -3.63 36.06 30.50
CA GLY A 202 -2.57 36.48 31.43
C GLY A 202 -2.01 35.35 32.30
N GLU A 203 -2.60 34.17 32.25
CA GLU A 203 -2.08 32.99 32.94
C GLU A 203 -1.01 32.26 32.11
N TYR A 204 -0.17 31.50 32.78
CA TYR A 204 0.78 30.59 32.15
C TYR A 204 0.54 29.17 32.65
N LEU A 205 0.79 28.17 31.80
CA LEU A 205 0.71 26.78 32.20
C LEU A 205 1.98 26.40 32.98
N ARG A 206 1.80 25.89 34.20
CA ARG A 206 2.88 25.36 35.04
C ARG A 206 2.72 23.85 35.19
N TRP A 207 3.80 23.09 34.99
CA TRP A 207 3.82 21.67 35.35
C TRP A 207 3.87 21.51 36.87
N ASN A 208 2.87 20.87 37.45
CA ASN A 208 2.76 20.66 38.90
C ASN A 208 3.26 19.28 39.37
N GLY A 209 3.81 18.46 38.47
CA GLY A 209 4.25 17.10 38.75
C GLY A 209 3.32 16.01 38.19
N SER A 210 2.05 16.34 37.92
CA SER A 210 1.05 15.40 37.40
C SER A 210 0.32 15.91 36.16
N GLN A 211 0.10 17.23 36.08
CA GLN A 211 -0.55 17.88 34.95
C GLN A 211 0.03 19.28 34.71
N TRP A 212 -0.20 19.78 33.50
CA TRP A 212 -0.04 21.20 33.19
C TRP A 212 -1.30 21.92 33.66
N ASP A 213 -1.14 22.84 34.60
CA ASP A 213 -2.24 23.56 35.24
C ASP A 213 -2.06 25.07 35.02
N PRO A 214 -3.12 25.84 34.72
CA PRO A 214 -3.04 27.29 34.69
C PRO A 214 -2.63 27.81 36.06
N SER A 215 -1.51 28.53 36.10
CA SER A 215 -1.14 29.32 37.25
C SER A 215 -1.56 30.76 36.98
N PRO A 216 -2.27 31.42 37.92
CA PRO A 216 -2.37 32.87 37.88
C PRO A 216 -0.95 33.45 37.86
N VAL A 217 -0.81 34.66 37.30
CA VAL A 217 0.38 35.50 37.51
C VAL A 217 0.68 35.47 39.00
N SER A 218 1.81 34.86 39.38
CA SER A 218 2.04 34.21 40.68
C SER A 218 1.30 34.85 41.87
N THR A 219 0.32 34.13 42.44
CA THR A 219 -0.18 34.42 43.80
C THR A 219 0.93 34.31 44.86
N ASP A 220 2.08 33.74 44.47
CA ASP A 220 3.28 33.53 45.29
C ASP A 220 4.17 34.79 45.42
N ALA A 221 3.80 35.93 44.82
CA ALA A 221 4.57 37.18 44.88
C ALA A 221 3.82 38.32 45.58
N TRP A 222 4.56 39.26 46.18
CA TRP A 222 4.00 40.52 46.70
C TRP A 222 3.76 41.50 45.55
N ALA A 223 2.50 41.88 45.30
CA ALA A 223 2.16 42.78 44.19
C ALA A 223 2.57 44.24 44.46
N LEU A 224 2.82 45.00 43.39
CA LEU A 224 3.17 46.43 43.46
C LEU A 224 2.09 47.30 44.11
N THR A 225 0.83 46.85 44.04
CA THR A 225 -0.33 47.50 44.66
C THR A 225 -0.75 46.83 45.97
N GLY A 226 0.04 45.87 46.47
CA GLY A 226 -0.26 45.10 47.67
C GLY A 226 -1.15 43.88 47.43
N ASN A 227 -1.15 42.97 48.41
CA ASN A 227 -1.92 41.72 48.42
C ASN A 227 -2.97 41.77 49.54
N ALA A 228 -4.11 41.12 49.34
CA ALA A 228 -5.02 40.79 50.43
C ALA A 228 -4.39 39.68 51.30
N ILE A 229 -4.27 39.92 52.60
CA ILE A 229 -3.64 38.99 53.55
C ILE A 229 -4.70 38.26 54.39
N SER A 230 -4.45 36.97 54.68
CA SER A 230 -5.21 36.16 55.65
C SER A 230 -4.27 35.77 56.80
N GLY A 231 -4.76 35.06 57.82
CA GLY A 231 -4.02 34.84 59.07
C GLY A 231 -2.63 34.17 58.97
N THR A 232 -2.30 33.51 57.86
CA THR A 232 -1.01 32.81 57.66
C THR A 232 -0.11 33.44 56.61
N HIS A 233 -0.56 34.49 55.90
CA HIS A 233 0.22 35.14 54.84
C HIS A 233 1.10 36.26 55.41
N PHE A 234 2.34 36.35 54.94
CA PHE A 234 3.26 37.41 55.34
C PHE A 234 4.27 37.75 54.24
N LEU A 235 4.78 38.98 54.29
CA LEU A 235 5.98 39.39 53.57
C LEU A 235 7.19 39.14 54.48
N GLY A 236 8.05 38.19 54.14
CA GLY A 236 9.19 37.86 54.99
C GLY A 236 9.95 36.61 54.56
N THR A 237 10.75 36.10 55.48
CA THR A 237 11.55 34.89 55.32
C THR A 237 11.04 33.79 56.26
N THR A 238 11.15 32.53 55.85
CA THR A 238 10.80 31.35 56.69
C THR A 238 12.02 30.72 57.37
N ASN A 239 13.22 31.21 57.06
CA ASN A 239 14.48 30.74 57.61
C ASN A 239 15.19 31.86 58.38
N ALA A 240 16.33 31.55 59.02
CA ALA A 240 17.12 32.51 59.79
C ALA A 240 17.93 33.47 58.89
N GLN A 241 17.25 34.14 57.96
CA GLN A 241 17.80 35.19 57.09
C GLN A 241 17.02 36.49 57.30
N PRO A 242 17.67 37.65 57.16
CA PRO A 242 16.99 38.93 57.32
C PRO A 242 16.01 39.21 56.16
N LEU A 243 14.91 39.89 56.44
CA LEU A 243 14.12 40.56 55.41
C LEU A 243 14.79 41.90 55.08
N VAL A 244 15.19 42.11 53.83
CA VAL A 244 15.93 43.31 53.38
C VAL A 244 15.10 44.08 52.34
N ILE A 245 14.92 45.38 52.57
CA ILE A 245 14.27 46.31 51.63
C ILE A 245 15.34 47.23 51.04
N ARG A 246 15.39 47.31 49.70
CA ARG A 246 16.40 48.09 48.96
C ARG A 246 15.77 49.15 48.07
N THR A 247 16.48 50.25 47.86
CA THR A 247 16.23 51.19 46.76
C THR A 247 17.53 51.47 46.02
N SER A 248 17.51 51.55 44.68
CA SER A 248 18.73 51.69 43.86
C SER A 248 19.82 50.67 44.23
N ASN A 249 19.42 49.42 44.40
CA ASN A 249 20.29 48.32 44.86
C ASN A 249 21.09 48.63 46.16
N THR A 250 20.56 49.47 47.04
CA THR A 250 21.15 49.79 48.35
C THR A 250 20.20 49.37 49.47
N GLU A 251 20.69 48.66 50.48
CA GLU A 251 19.92 48.28 51.68
C GLU A 251 19.48 49.54 52.43
N ARG A 252 18.16 49.71 52.57
CA ARG A 252 17.56 50.85 53.28
C ARG A 252 17.01 50.43 54.64
N LEU A 253 16.36 49.28 54.68
CA LEU A 253 15.80 48.68 55.89
C LEU A 253 16.12 47.19 55.93
N ARG A 254 16.39 46.67 57.11
CA ARG A 254 16.40 45.23 57.37
C ARG A 254 15.62 44.88 58.63
N ILE A 255 15.11 43.65 58.66
CA ILE A 255 14.67 42.98 59.89
C ILE A 255 15.53 41.74 60.03
N THR A 256 16.33 41.66 61.09
CA THR A 256 17.17 40.48 61.37
C THR A 256 16.33 39.28 61.78
N SER A 257 16.87 38.07 61.67
CA SER A 257 16.21 36.85 62.19
C SER A 257 15.97 36.88 63.70
N SER A 258 16.65 37.77 64.44
CA SER A 258 16.44 38.01 65.88
C SER A 258 15.39 39.08 66.16
N GLY A 259 14.76 39.67 65.13
CA GLY A 259 13.70 40.67 65.26
C GLY A 259 14.16 42.13 65.25
N ASN A 260 15.46 42.41 65.33
CA ASN A 260 15.97 43.78 65.28
C ASN A 260 15.76 44.43 63.91
N VAL A 261 15.21 45.64 63.90
CA VAL A 261 14.98 46.48 62.72
C VAL A 261 16.12 47.49 62.59
N GLY A 262 16.82 47.45 61.45
CA GLY A 262 17.85 48.41 61.10
C GLY A 262 17.37 49.32 59.97
N ILE A 263 17.52 50.64 60.11
CA ILE A 263 17.33 51.62 59.02
C ILE A 263 18.66 52.33 58.80
N GLY A 264 19.21 52.24 57.59
CA GLY A 264 20.53 52.79 57.27
C GLY A 264 21.73 52.02 57.87
N THR A 265 21.49 50.85 58.48
CA THR A 265 22.55 49.99 59.05
C THR A 265 22.28 48.52 58.77
N THR A 266 23.35 47.75 58.52
CA THR A 266 23.30 46.29 58.32
C THR A 266 23.42 45.50 59.61
N SER A 267 23.80 46.15 60.71
CA SER A 267 24.12 45.50 62.00
C SER A 267 23.36 46.19 63.14
N PRO A 268 22.02 46.07 63.21
CA PRO A 268 21.25 46.68 64.28
C PRO A 268 21.55 46.01 65.63
N SER A 269 22.02 46.81 66.59
CA SER A 269 22.36 46.37 67.96
C SER A 269 21.17 46.46 68.93
N ASN A 270 20.14 47.24 68.59
CA ASN A 270 18.89 47.39 69.33
C ASN A 270 17.70 46.94 68.48
N LEU A 271 16.53 46.75 69.11
CA LEU A 271 15.30 46.35 68.42
C LEU A 271 14.94 47.32 67.28
N LEU A 272 15.21 48.62 67.46
CA LEU A 272 15.22 49.62 66.39
C LEU A 272 16.56 50.35 66.42
N HIS A 273 17.33 50.27 65.34
CA HIS A 273 18.60 50.98 65.16
C HIS A 273 18.55 51.78 63.86
N ILE A 274 18.55 53.10 63.98
CA ILE A 274 18.50 54.03 62.85
C ILE A 274 19.84 54.76 62.75
N VAL A 275 20.50 54.67 61.60
CA VAL A 275 21.78 55.32 61.33
C VAL A 275 21.64 56.24 60.11
N GLY A 276 22.03 57.50 60.27
CA GLY A 276 22.05 58.50 59.21
C GLY A 276 23.00 59.64 59.56
N SER A 277 23.65 60.23 58.56
CA SER A 277 24.65 61.31 58.75
C SER A 277 24.04 62.67 59.10
N SER A 278 22.75 62.86 58.82
CA SER A 278 21.99 64.08 59.11
C SER A 278 20.56 63.70 59.46
N ASP A 279 20.05 64.22 60.58
CA ASP A 279 18.66 64.09 61.05
C ASP A 279 18.08 62.67 60.92
N PRO A 280 18.70 61.64 61.56
CA PRO A 280 18.31 60.24 61.37
C PRO A 280 16.86 59.95 61.79
N VAL A 281 16.28 60.75 62.67
CA VAL A 281 14.89 60.63 63.13
C VAL A 281 14.27 62.03 63.18
N ARG A 282 13.08 62.18 62.58
CA ARG A 282 12.26 63.39 62.72
C ARG A 282 10.91 63.01 63.32
N VAL A 283 10.57 63.63 64.45
CA VAL A 283 9.24 63.54 65.09
C VAL A 283 8.47 64.83 64.77
N GLN A 284 7.28 64.72 64.19
CA GLN A 284 6.43 65.87 63.83
C GLN A 284 5.11 65.82 64.63
N GLY A 285 4.47 66.97 64.84
CA GLY A 285 3.19 67.06 65.56
C GLY A 285 3.30 67.17 67.08
N LEU A 286 4.49 67.49 67.61
CA LEU A 286 4.68 67.80 69.03
C LEU A 286 4.08 69.18 69.32
N SER A 287 3.27 69.29 70.39
CA SER A 287 2.70 70.56 70.86
C SER A 287 3.82 71.60 71.00
N THR A 288 3.64 72.77 70.37
CA THR A 288 4.64 73.85 70.36
C THR A 288 4.62 74.72 71.62
N ASP A 289 3.98 74.28 72.70
CA ASP A 289 3.91 75.06 73.95
C ASP A 289 5.14 74.82 74.84
N ASN A 290 6.11 75.72 74.67
CA ASN A 290 7.46 75.69 75.22
C ASN A 290 7.55 76.26 76.66
N THR A 291 7.34 75.45 77.70
CA THR A 291 7.84 75.83 79.05
C THR A 291 8.44 74.73 79.90
N ILE A 292 8.42 73.46 79.47
CA ILE A 292 9.12 72.37 80.15
C ILE A 292 9.66 71.47 79.04
N ASP A 293 10.98 71.27 79.00
CA ASP A 293 11.73 70.58 77.94
C ASP A 293 10.94 69.44 77.26
N ASN A 294 10.99 69.41 75.92
CA ASN A 294 10.65 68.23 75.15
C ASN A 294 11.73 67.18 75.40
N ILE A 295 11.69 66.56 76.58
CA ILE A 295 12.69 65.60 77.02
C ILE A 295 12.42 64.28 76.31
N LEU A 296 12.96 64.18 75.10
CA LEU A 296 13.56 62.94 74.70
C LEU A 296 14.86 62.80 75.52
N VAL A 297 14.88 62.03 76.62
CA VAL A 297 16.15 61.75 77.31
C VAL A 297 16.88 60.73 76.45
N VAL A 298 18.01 61.15 75.90
CA VAL A 298 18.98 60.25 75.28
C VAL A 298 20.07 60.00 76.32
N ASP A 299 20.33 58.75 76.68
CA ASP A 299 21.46 58.45 77.56
C ASP A 299 22.81 58.64 76.84
N ALA A 300 23.93 58.52 77.57
CA ALA A 300 25.27 58.71 77.01
C ALA A 300 25.63 57.75 75.86
N ASN A 301 24.82 56.71 75.63
CA ASN A 301 24.99 55.73 74.56
C ASN A 301 24.00 55.94 73.40
N GLY A 302 23.21 57.02 73.41
CA GLY A 302 22.27 57.30 72.34
C GLY A 302 20.90 56.61 72.48
N VAL A 303 20.59 56.00 73.64
CA VAL A 303 19.32 55.28 73.84
C VAL A 303 18.24 56.24 74.34
N MET A 304 17.15 56.34 73.58
CA MET A 304 15.92 57.01 74.01
C MET A 304 15.23 56.12 75.05
N LYS A 305 15.07 56.62 76.28
CA LYS A 305 14.35 55.91 77.36
C LYS A 305 12.93 56.45 77.52
#